data_AF-A0A0P9EBN2-F1
#
_entry.id   AF-A0A0P9EBN2-F1
#
_cell.length_a   1.000
_cell.length_b   1.000
_cell.length_c   1.000
_cell.angle_alpha   90.00
_cell.angle_beta   90.00
_cell.angle_gamma   90.00
#
_symmetry.space_group_name_H-M   'P 1'
#
loop_
_entity.id
_entity.type
_entity.pdbx_description
1 polymer ?
#
loop_
_entity_poly.entity_id
_entity_poly.type
_entity_poly.pdbx_seq_one_letter_code
_entity_poly.pdbx_strand_id
1 'polypeptide(L)' 'MKVPAETKEYIESKGIKLIAQRTTEACKTFNRLVKSKKVVAALHLTC' A
#
# COMPACT_ATOMS: atom_id res chain seq x y z
N MET A 1 4.53 0.13 -12.15
CA MET A 1 4.98 1.30 -11.38
C MET A 1 5.97 0.88 -10.29
N LYS A 2 7.12 1.56 -10.18
CA LYS A 2 8.08 1.39 -9.07
C LYS A 2 7.81 2.48 -8.03
N VAL A 3 7.79 2.14 -6.75
CA VAL A 3 7.70 3.12 -5.66
C VAL A 3 9.13 3.58 -5.31
N PRO A 4 9.46 4.88 -5.41
CA PRO A 4 10.77 5.41 -5.02
C PRO A 4 11.11 5.13 -3.55
N ALA A 5 12.41 5.05 -3.22
CA ALA A 5 12.86 4.75 -1.85
C ALA A 5 12.43 5.85 -0.86
N GLU A 6 12.62 7.11 -1.23
CA GLU A 6 12.22 8.29 -0.46
C GLU A 6 10.73 8.27 -0.07
N THR A 7 9.86 7.81 -0.96
CA THR A 7 8.42 7.67 -0.67
C THR A 7 8.17 6.60 0.40
N LYS A 8 8.90 5.48 0.35
CA LYS A 8 8.76 4.41 1.36
C LYS A 8 9.25 4.91 2.72
N GLU A 9 10.44 5.49 2.75
CA GLU A 9 11.07 6.03 3.96
C GLU A 9 10.20 7.11 4.60
N TYR A 10 9.66 8.04 3.79
CA TYR A 10 8.76 9.06 4.30
C TYR A 10 7.50 8.46 4.94
N ILE A 11 6.83 7.52 4.27
CA ILE A 11 5.62 6.88 4.79
C ILE A 11 5.94 6.12 6.09
N GLU A 12 7.03 5.35 6.12
CA GLU A 12 7.45 4.59 7.29
C GLU A 12 7.88 5.50 8.45
N SER A 13 8.51 6.65 8.18
CA SER A 13 8.87 7.66 9.20
C SER A 13 7.65 8.27 9.90
N LYS A 14 6.47 8.21 9.27
CA LYS A 14 5.19 8.63 9.87
C LYS A 14 4.52 7.52 10.68
N GLY A 15 5.19 6.38 10.90
CA GLY A 15 4.64 5.22 11.60
C GLY A 15 3.60 4.45 10.79
N ILE A 16 3.54 4.66 9.46
CA ILE A 16 2.59 3.99 8.57
C ILE A 16 3.30 2.80 7.92
N LYS A 17 2.75 1.59 8.10
CA LYS A 17 3.25 0.40 7.42
C LYS A 17 2.90 0.44 5.93
N LEU A 18 3.90 0.50 5.06
CA LEU A 18 3.73 0.43 3.62
C LEU A 18 3.77 -1.03 3.11
N ILE A 19 2.85 -1.39 2.22
CA ILE A 19 2.83 -2.69 1.52
C ILE A 19 2.70 -2.39 0.02
N ALA A 20 3.78 -2.58 -0.74
CA ALA A 20 3.80 -2.39 -2.19
C ALA A 20 3.64 -3.72 -2.93
N GLN A 21 2.57 -3.86 -3.72
CA GLN A 21 2.21 -5.09 -4.43
C GLN A 21 1.63 -4.77 -5.82
N ARG A 22 1.52 -5.77 -6.70
CA ARG A 22 0.69 -5.67 -7.91
C ARG A 22 -0.75 -5.41 -7.51
N THR A 23 -1.49 -4.62 -8.31
CA THR A 23 -2.85 -4.15 -8.00
C THR A 23 -3.79 -5.27 -7.56
N THR A 24 -3.80 -6.41 -8.27
CA THR A 24 -4.62 -7.59 -7.89
C THR A 24 -4.34 -8.09 -6.47
N GLU A 25 -3.07 -8.17 -6.08
CA GLU A 25 -2.68 -8.63 -4.74
C GLU A 25 -2.91 -7.56 -3.68
N ALA A 26 -2.68 -6.29 -4.03
CA ALA A 26 -3.00 -5.15 -3.16
C ALA A 26 -4.49 -5.13 -2.79
N CYS A 27 -5.40 -5.38 -3.74
CA CYS A 27 -6.84 -5.49 -3.49
C CYS A 27 -7.18 -6.62 -2.51
N LYS A 28 -6.60 -7.82 -2.70
CA LYS A 28 -6.81 -8.96 -1.78
C LYS A 28 -6.31 -8.63 -0.37
N THR A 29 -5.11 -8.06 -0.26
CA THR A 29 -4.53 -7.63 1.02
C THR A 29 -5.41 -6.58 1.69
N PHE A 30 -5.87 -5.55 0.96
CA PHE A 30 -6.75 -4.51 1.48
C PHE A 30 -8.05 -5.11 2.04
N ASN A 31 -8.75 -5.93 1.25
CA ASN A 31 -10.04 -6.54 1.64
C ASN A 31 -9.93 -7.40 2.91
N ARG A 32 -8.78 -8.04 3.13
CA ARG A 32 -8.51 -8.77 4.37
C ARG A 32 -8.23 -7.84 5.55
N LEU A 33 -7.44 -6.78 5.35
CA LEU A 33 -6.96 -5.92 6.43
C LEU A 33 -7.98 -4.85 6.86
N VAL A 34 -8.82 -4.35 5.96
CA VAL A 34 -9.80 -3.29 6.25
C VAL A 34 -10.85 -3.73 7.28
N LYS A 35 -11.01 -5.05 7.47
CA LYS A 35 -11.92 -5.63 8.47
C LYS A 35 -11.42 -5.46 9.92
N SER A 36 -10.13 -5.24 10.13
CA SER A 36 -9.53 -5.25 11.47
C SER A 36 -8.71 -4.01 11.83
N LYS A 37 -8.44 -3.12 10.87
CA LYS A 37 -7.66 -1.89 11.11
C LYS A 37 -7.97 -0.81 10.08
N LYS A 38 -7.54 0.42 10.37
CA LYS A 38 -7.57 1.54 9.43
C LYS A 38 -6.55 1.28 8.32
N VAL A 39 -7.00 1.24 7.07
CA VAL A 39 -6.17 0.95 5.89
C VAL A 39 -6.53 1.92 4.78
N VAL A 40 -5.53 2.35 4.01
CA VAL A 40 -5.68 3.11 2.77
C VAL A 40 -5.04 2.31 1.63
N ALA A 41 -5.66 2.32 0.46
CA ALA A 41 -5.10 1.73 -0.75
C ALA A 41 -4.87 2.81 -1.81
N ALA A 42 -3.68 2.83 -2.41
CA ALA A 42 -3.36 3.60 -3.60
C ALA A 42 -3.16 2.62 -4.76
N LEU A 43 -4.03 2.67 -5.77
CA LEU A 43 -4.09 1.68 -6.84
C LEU A 43 -3.78 2.34 -8.19
N HIS A 44 -2.74 1.85 -8.85
CA HIS A 44 -2.49 2.12 -10.26
C HIS A 44 -3.29 1.11 -11.08
N LEU A 45 -4.27 1.58 -11.86
CA LEU A 45 -5.22 0.71 -12.56
C LEU A 45 -4.66 0.20 -13.89
N THR A 46 -3.72 0.92 -14.49
CA THR A 46 -3.03 0.54 -15.72
C THR A 46 -1.55 0.27 -15.45
N CYS A 47 -0.73 0.13 -16.50
CA CYS A 47 0.73 0.00 -16.37
C CYS A 47 1.40 1.33 -16.73
#